data_AF-A0A4S8M0K5-F1
#
_entry.id   AF-A0A4S8M0K5-F1
#
_cell.length_a   1.000
_cell.length_b   1.000
_cell.length_c   1.000
_cell.angle_alpha   90.00
_cell.angle_beta   90.00
_cell.angle_gamma   90.00
#
_symmetry.space_group_name_H-M   'P 1'
#
loop_
_entity.id
_entity.type
_entity.pdbx_description
1 polymer ?
#
loop_
_entity_poly.entity_id
_entity_poly.type
_entity_poly.pdbx_seq_one_letter_code
_entity_poly.pdbx_strand_id
1 'polypeptide(L)'
;GIVIGPHGANAFYPRSWGSENELTLKVMRVVLAIGLFTIVVDLPKSYMREHIKGLFVMVIPTIAIGWGIVSGILFGFFPRLGIFGSLAIAACLTPTDPIICAVIVGGNFAIKHVPEDLRQILSAESAANDGLTYPF
;
A
#
# COMPACT_ATOMS: atom_id res chain seq x y z
N GLY A 1 -10.67 10.38 -12.24
CA GLY A 1 -9.85 11.53 -11.82
C GLY A 1 -9.71 12.56 -12.93
N ILE A 2 -8.89 12.29 -13.95
CA ILE A 2 -8.50 13.28 -14.97
C ILE A 2 -9.69 13.82 -15.78
N VAL A 3 -10.59 12.94 -16.25
CA VAL A 3 -11.77 13.34 -17.06
C VAL A 3 -12.79 14.17 -16.29
N ILE A 4 -12.99 13.89 -15.00
CA ILE A 4 -13.96 14.61 -14.14
C ILE A 4 -13.31 15.83 -13.46
N GLY A 5 -11.99 15.81 -13.34
CA GLY A 5 -11.19 16.82 -12.68
C GLY A 5 -10.94 18.07 -13.52
N PRO A 6 -10.03 18.95 -13.07
CA PRO A 6 -9.85 20.27 -13.65
C PRO A 6 -9.33 20.25 -15.11
N HIS A 7 -8.70 19.15 -15.53
CA HIS A 7 -8.22 18.98 -16.90
C HIS A 7 -9.28 18.42 -17.87
N GLY A 8 -10.48 18.06 -17.39
CA GLY A 8 -11.59 17.55 -18.19
C GLY A 8 -12.88 18.35 -17.96
N ALA A 9 -13.86 17.75 -17.29
CA ALA A 9 -15.18 18.33 -17.03
C ALA A 9 -15.20 19.39 -15.93
N ASN A 10 -14.10 19.57 -15.18
CA ASN A 10 -13.95 20.51 -14.07
C ASN A 10 -15.08 20.44 -13.02
N ALA A 11 -15.70 19.27 -12.86
CA ALA A 11 -16.80 19.05 -11.93
C ALA A 11 -16.30 18.76 -10.50
N PHE A 12 -15.06 18.28 -10.36
CA PHE A 12 -14.50 17.89 -9.06
C PHE A 12 -13.08 18.46 -8.90
N TYR A 13 -12.95 19.49 -8.06
CA TYR A 13 -11.67 20.20 -7.82
C TYR A 13 -11.34 20.32 -6.32
N PRO A 14 -10.88 19.23 -5.69
CA PRO A 14 -10.61 19.19 -4.23
C PRO A 14 -9.58 20.21 -3.77
N ARG A 15 -8.65 20.63 -4.65
CA ARG A 15 -7.63 21.65 -4.37
C ARG A 15 -8.21 23.04 -4.06
N SER A 16 -9.46 23.32 -4.47
CA SER A 16 -10.14 24.59 -4.13
C SER A 16 -10.94 24.55 -2.83
N TRP A 17 -11.10 23.39 -2.20
CA TRP A 17 -12.08 23.19 -1.13
C TRP A 17 -11.53 23.42 0.28
N GLY A 18 -10.27 23.84 0.43
CA GLY A 18 -9.65 24.10 1.74
C GLY A 18 -8.13 24.24 1.65
N SER A 19 -7.44 24.14 2.79
CA SER A 19 -5.96 24.06 2.83
C SER A 19 -5.55 22.85 1.99
N GLU A 20 -4.67 23.06 1.01
CA GLU A 20 -4.58 22.28 -0.24
C GLU A 20 -4.47 20.75 -0.10
N ASN A 21 -4.11 20.24 1.09
CA ASN A 21 -3.92 18.82 1.34
C ASN A 21 -4.65 18.28 2.59
N GLU A 22 -5.25 19.11 3.45
CA GLU A 22 -5.77 18.64 4.74
C GLU A 22 -7.02 17.78 4.58
N LEU A 23 -7.91 18.16 3.66
CA LEU A 23 -9.09 17.37 3.33
C LEU A 23 -8.69 16.00 2.75
N THR A 24 -7.76 16.00 1.79
CA THR A 24 -7.24 14.78 1.18
C THR A 24 -6.60 13.87 2.21
N LEU A 25 -5.78 14.41 3.12
CA LEU A 25 -5.15 13.64 4.20
C LEU A 25 -6.17 13.01 5.14
N LYS A 26 -7.19 13.78 5.58
CA LYS A 26 -8.24 13.26 6.46
C LYS A 26 -9.06 12.17 5.79
N VAL A 27 -9.42 12.35 4.52
CA VAL A 27 -10.15 11.34 3.74
C VAL A 27 -9.30 10.09 3.56
N MET A 28 -8.04 10.22 3.17
CA MET A 28 -7.12 9.09 3.00
C MET A 28 -6.95 8.30 4.31
N ARG A 29 -6.81 8.97 5.46
CA ARG A 29 -6.75 8.30 6.77
C ARG A 29 -7.98 7.46 7.06
N VAL A 30 -9.18 7.99 6.81
CA VAL A 30 -10.43 7.25 7.03
C VAL A 30 -10.52 6.06 6.07
N VAL A 31 -10.18 6.25 4.80
CA VAL A 31 -10.20 5.17 3.79
C VAL A 31 -9.21 4.06 4.14
N LEU A 32 -7.98 4.41 4.51
CA LEU A 32 -6.96 3.45 4.94
C LEU A 32 -7.39 2.72 6.22
N ALA A 33 -7.95 3.43 7.20
CA ALA A 33 -8.43 2.80 8.45
C ALA A 33 -9.56 1.79 8.19
N ILE A 34 -10.53 2.15 7.34
CA ILE A 34 -11.63 1.26 6.98
C ILE A 34 -11.10 0.06 6.17
N GLY A 35 -10.25 0.31 5.16
CA GLY A 35 -9.68 -0.74 4.32
C GLY A 35 -8.86 -1.74 5.11
N LEU A 36 -7.97 -1.26 5.98
CA LEU A 36 -7.16 -2.10 6.86
C LEU A 36 -8.05 -2.90 7.83
N PHE A 37 -9.08 -2.27 8.40
CA PHE A 37 -10.01 -2.95 9.30
C PHE A 37 -10.76 -4.08 8.60
N THR A 38 -11.26 -3.86 7.38
CA THR A 38 -11.93 -4.91 6.60
C THR A 38 -11.02 -6.11 6.37
N ILE A 39 -9.76 -5.88 6.00
CA ILE A 39 -8.81 -6.97 5.73
C ILE A 39 -8.47 -7.75 7.01
N VAL A 40 -8.34 -7.06 8.15
CA VAL A 40 -8.11 -7.70 9.46
C VAL A 40 -9.32 -8.54 9.89
N VAL A 41 -10.55 -8.11 9.58
CA VAL A 41 -11.78 -8.86 9.89
C VAL A 41 -11.90 -10.11 9.02
N ASP A 42 -11.52 -10.02 7.74
CA ASP A 42 -11.57 -11.14 6.80
C ASP A 42 -10.46 -12.19 7.05
N LEU A 43 -9.38 -11.82 7.75
CA LEU A 43 -8.29 -12.73 8.07
C LEU A 43 -8.61 -13.64 9.28
N PRO A 44 -8.51 -14.98 9.16
CA PRO A 44 -8.72 -15.88 10.29
C PRO A 44 -7.61 -15.72 11.35
N LYS A 45 -8.01 -15.43 12.59
CA LYS A 45 -7.10 -15.17 13.74
C LYS A 45 -6.08 -16.28 14.02
N SER A 46 -6.37 -17.52 13.62
CA SER A 46 -5.47 -18.67 13.78
C SER A 46 -4.28 -18.61 12.81
N TYR A 47 -4.50 -18.22 11.56
CA TYR A 47 -3.48 -18.23 10.51
C TYR A 47 -2.38 -17.21 10.78
N MET A 48 -2.78 -16.00 11.17
CA MET A 48 -1.85 -14.94 11.49
C MET A 48 -0.94 -15.35 12.66
N ARG A 49 -1.47 -15.93 13.74
CA ARG A 49 -0.63 -16.34 14.89
C ARG A 49 0.38 -17.43 14.56
N GLU A 50 0.02 -18.36 13.69
CA GLU A 50 0.88 -19.49 13.33
C GLU A 50 1.96 -19.10 12.31
N HIS A 51 1.65 -18.18 11.39
CA HIS A 51 2.54 -17.79 10.28
C HIS A 51 3.13 -16.37 10.41
N ILE A 52 2.84 -15.62 11.48
CA ILE A 52 3.34 -14.24 11.69
C ILE A 52 4.86 -14.16 11.59
N LYS A 53 5.59 -15.12 12.17
CA LYS A 53 7.06 -15.13 12.10
C LYS A 53 7.56 -15.31 10.66
N GLY A 54 6.95 -16.21 9.91
CA GLY A 54 7.28 -16.42 8.49
C GLY A 54 6.96 -15.19 7.65
N LEU A 55 5.81 -14.56 7.91
CA LEU A 55 5.37 -13.35 7.24
C LEU A 55 6.35 -12.19 7.49
N PHE A 56 6.72 -11.92 8.75
CA PHE A 56 7.69 -10.86 9.06
C PHE A 56 9.07 -11.13 8.46
N VAL A 57 9.53 -12.39 8.49
CA VAL A 57 10.81 -12.79 7.91
C VAL A 57 10.81 -12.68 6.38
N MET A 58 9.65 -12.77 5.72
CA MET A 58 9.54 -12.56 4.27
C MET A 58 9.40 -11.08 3.92
N VAL A 59 8.54 -10.36 4.65
CA VAL A 59 8.16 -8.97 4.33
C VAL A 59 9.31 -8.00 4.58
N ILE A 60 10.02 -8.10 5.71
CA ILE A 60 11.10 -7.16 6.06
C ILE A 60 12.23 -7.18 5.02
N PRO A 61 12.78 -8.35 4.60
CA PRO A 61 13.83 -8.38 3.59
C PRO A 61 13.34 -7.93 2.22
N THR A 62 12.11 -8.28 1.84
CA THR A 62 11.57 -7.93 0.53
C THR A 62 11.39 -6.42 0.39
N ILE A 63 10.86 -5.77 1.43
CA ILE A 63 10.77 -4.31 1.54
C ILE A 63 12.17 -3.68 1.53
N ALA A 64 13.10 -4.18 2.35
CA ALA A 64 14.44 -3.61 2.45
C ALA A 64 15.22 -3.69 1.12
N ILE A 65 15.11 -4.82 0.41
CA ILE A 65 15.73 -5.03 -0.90
C ILE A 65 15.09 -4.11 -1.95
N GLY A 66 13.75 -4.08 -2.00
CA GLY A 66 13.01 -3.21 -2.92
C GLY A 66 13.36 -1.73 -2.71
N TRP A 67 13.40 -1.29 -1.46
CA TRP A 67 13.79 0.06 -1.07
C TRP A 67 15.21 0.42 -1.53
N GLY A 68 16.16 -0.48 -1.33
CA GLY A 68 17.55 -0.31 -1.77
C GLY A 68 17.69 -0.23 -3.29
N ILE A 69 17.01 -1.12 -4.02
CA ILE A 69 17.02 -1.14 -5.49
C ILE A 69 16.41 0.14 -6.06
N VAL A 70 15.21 0.53 -5.59
CA VAL A 70 14.52 1.74 -6.08
C VAL A 70 15.33 2.99 -5.77
N SER A 71 15.90 3.10 -4.57
CA SER A 71 16.78 4.23 -4.23
C SER A 71 18.04 4.26 -5.09
N GLY A 72 18.67 3.11 -5.34
CA GLY A 72 19.85 3.01 -6.21
C GLY A 72 19.56 3.45 -7.64
N ILE A 73 18.41 3.04 -8.19
CA ILE A 73 17.94 3.45 -9.51
C ILE A 73 17.69 4.98 -9.53
N LEU A 74 16.96 5.50 -8.55
CA LEU A 74 16.66 6.94 -8.46
C LEU A 74 17.93 7.78 -8.32
N PHE A 75 18.90 7.32 -7.53
CA PHE A 75 20.19 8.00 -7.38
C PHE A 75 21.00 7.98 -8.69
N GLY A 76 20.97 6.87 -9.44
CA GLY A 76 21.65 6.73 -10.73
C GLY A 76 21.05 7.60 -11.84
N PHE A 77 19.72 7.67 -11.94
CA PHE A 77 19.03 8.47 -12.95
C PHE A 77 18.92 9.95 -12.59
N PHE A 78 18.77 10.26 -11.30
CA PHE A 78 18.57 11.61 -10.80
C PHE A 78 19.59 11.97 -9.72
N PRO A 79 20.88 12.15 -10.09
CA PRO A 79 21.94 12.47 -9.14
C PRO A 79 21.71 13.82 -8.41
N ARG A 80 20.84 14.69 -8.93
CA ARG A 80 20.43 15.95 -8.29
C ARG A 80 19.56 15.78 -7.04
N LEU A 81 18.92 14.62 -6.83
CA LEU A 81 18.10 14.38 -5.63
C LEU A 81 18.94 14.08 -4.38
N GLY A 82 20.20 13.68 -4.55
CA GLY A 82 21.03 13.18 -3.46
C GLY A 82 20.53 11.84 -2.89
N ILE A 83 21.38 11.18 -2.09
CA ILE A 83 21.10 9.84 -1.54
C ILE A 83 19.87 9.84 -0.61
N PHE A 84 19.66 10.93 0.15
CA PHE A 84 18.54 11.04 1.08
C PHE A 84 17.21 11.29 0.37
N GLY A 85 17.22 12.08 -0.71
CA GLY A 85 16.03 12.33 -1.53
C GLY A 85 15.57 11.07 -2.26
N SER A 86 16.52 10.30 -2.82
CA SER A 86 16.19 9.01 -3.45
C SER A 86 15.67 8.00 -2.44
N LEU A 87 16.23 7.96 -1.22
CA LEU A 87 15.75 7.10 -0.13
C LEU A 87 14.31 7.45 0.30
N ALA A 88 14.01 8.74 0.41
CA ALA A 88 12.68 9.22 0.81
C ALA A 88 11.61 8.87 -0.23
N ILE A 89 11.90 9.07 -1.51
CA ILE A 89 10.97 8.68 -2.59
C ILE A 89 10.83 7.17 -2.66
N ALA A 90 11.93 6.41 -2.53
CA ALA A 90 11.88 4.96 -2.51
C ALA A 90 11.01 4.45 -1.34
N ALA A 91 11.08 5.08 -0.16
CA ALA A 91 10.25 4.71 0.98
C ALA A 91 8.75 4.87 0.70
N CYS A 92 8.36 5.87 -0.09
CA CYS A 92 6.96 6.07 -0.50
C CYS A 92 6.49 5.10 -1.59
N LEU A 93 7.41 4.47 -2.33
CA LEU A 93 7.10 3.55 -3.44
C LEU A 93 7.18 2.07 -3.05
N THR A 94 7.84 1.76 -1.92
CA THR A 94 8.02 0.39 -1.45
C THR A 94 6.75 -0.25 -0.87
N PRO A 95 5.82 0.47 -0.19
CA PRO A 95 4.65 -0.20 0.35
C PRO A 95 3.73 -0.73 -0.76
N THR A 96 3.35 -2.00 -0.66
CA THR A 96 2.34 -2.71 -1.45
C THR A 96 0.92 -2.44 -0.94
N ASP A 97 0.02 -2.11 -1.87
CA ASP A 97 -1.38 -1.73 -1.59
C ASP A 97 -2.25 -2.92 -1.13
N PRO A 98 -2.72 -2.95 0.12
CA PRO A 98 -3.53 -4.05 0.63
C PRO A 98 -4.95 -4.06 0.09
N ILE A 99 -5.50 -2.89 -0.20
CA ILE A 99 -6.88 -2.75 -0.68
C ILE A 99 -7.02 -3.37 -2.07
N ILE A 100 -6.10 -3.05 -2.99
CA ILE A 100 -6.14 -3.59 -4.35
C ILE A 100 -5.82 -5.09 -4.32
N CYS A 101 -4.83 -5.51 -3.52
CA CYS A 101 -4.49 -6.93 -3.37
C CYS A 101 -5.68 -7.74 -2.84
N ALA A 102 -6.35 -7.28 -1.77
CA ALA A 102 -7.51 -7.95 -1.19
C ALA A 102 -8.69 -8.05 -2.17
N VAL A 103 -8.96 -7.01 -2.97
CA VAL A 103 -10.03 -7.05 -3.99
C VAL A 103 -9.71 -8.04 -5.11
N ILE A 104 -8.45 -8.11 -5.55
CA ILE A 104 -8.02 -9.05 -6.60
C ILE A 104 -8.07 -10.49 -6.07
N VAL A 105 -7.57 -10.72 -4.86
CA VAL A 105 -7.46 -12.03 -4.22
C VAL A 105 -8.82 -12.56 -3.74
N GLY A 106 -9.74 -11.67 -3.37
CA GLY A 106 -11.12 -11.98 -3.00
C GLY A 106 -12.09 -12.12 -4.18
N GLY A 107 -11.66 -11.82 -5.40
CA GLY A 107 -12.50 -11.94 -6.60
C GLY A 107 -12.84 -13.39 -6.95
N ASN A 108 -14.01 -13.60 -7.56
CA ASN A 108 -14.49 -14.93 -8.03
C ASN A 108 -13.45 -15.67 -8.90
N PHE A 109 -12.63 -14.93 -9.65
CA PHE A 109 -11.57 -15.49 -10.45
C PHE A 109 -10.42 -16.05 -9.61
N ALA A 110 -9.94 -15.31 -8.61
CA ALA A 110 -8.86 -15.73 -7.73
C ALA A 110 -9.31 -16.86 -6.79
N ILE A 111 -10.56 -16.84 -6.31
CA ILE A 111 -11.14 -17.95 -5.52
C ILE A 111 -11.09 -19.27 -6.30
N LYS A 112 -11.28 -19.23 -7.62
CA LYS A 112 -11.31 -20.42 -8.47
C LYS A 112 -9.92 -20.94 -8.88
N HIS A 113 -8.91 -20.08 -8.92
CA HIS A 113 -7.59 -20.41 -9.49
C HIS A 113 -6.44 -20.34 -8.49
N VAL A 114 -6.62 -19.74 -7.31
CA VAL A 114 -5.57 -19.56 -6.31
C VAL A 114 -5.95 -20.29 -5.02
N PRO A 115 -5.07 -21.20 -4.51
CA PRO A 115 -5.28 -21.88 -3.24
C PRO A 115 -5.55 -20.90 -2.09
N GLU A 116 -6.40 -21.29 -1.16
CA GLU A 116 -6.81 -20.44 -0.03
C GLU A 116 -5.62 -19.95 0.81
N ASP A 117 -4.65 -20.82 1.08
CA ASP A 117 -3.46 -20.47 1.86
C ASP A 117 -2.64 -19.34 1.22
N LEU A 118 -2.44 -19.37 -0.11
CA LEU A 118 -1.75 -18.31 -0.84
C LEU A 118 -2.50 -16.98 -0.77
N ARG A 119 -3.83 -17.03 -0.86
CA ARG A 119 -4.69 -15.84 -0.77
C ARG A 119 -4.62 -15.19 0.62
N GLN A 120 -4.56 -16.02 1.66
CA GLN A 120 -4.40 -15.56 3.04
C GLN A 120 -3.00 -14.95 3.27
N ILE A 121 -1.93 -15.55 2.74
CA ILE A 121 -0.56 -14.99 2.82
C ILE A 121 -0.47 -13.63 2.14
N LEU A 122 -0.96 -13.50 0.90
CA LEU A 122 -0.90 -12.25 0.13
C LEU A 122 -1.67 -11.11 0.82
N SER A 123 -2.84 -11.44 1.37
CA SER A 123 -3.65 -10.47 2.12
C SER A 123 -2.96 -10.06 3.43
N ALA A 124 -2.35 -11.01 4.13
CA ALA A 124 -1.59 -10.76 5.35
C ALA A 124 -0.34 -9.90 5.10
N GLU A 125 0.42 -10.21 4.04
CA GLU A 125 1.61 -9.48 3.63
C GLU A 125 1.27 -8.02 3.33
N SER A 126 0.24 -7.81 2.51
CA SER A 126 -0.14 -6.47 2.11
C SER A 126 -0.66 -5.66 3.31
N ALA A 127 -1.47 -6.28 4.20
CA ALA A 127 -1.98 -5.61 5.40
C ALA A 127 -0.86 -5.28 6.41
N ALA A 128 0.10 -6.19 6.61
CA ALA A 128 1.24 -5.95 7.49
C ALA A 128 2.12 -4.82 6.97
N ASN A 129 2.34 -4.79 5.65
CA ASN A 129 3.11 -3.75 4.99
C ASN A 129 2.47 -2.35 5.16
N ASP A 130 1.17 -2.21 4.91
CA ASP A 130 0.49 -0.90 5.04
C ASP A 130 0.36 -0.46 6.52
N GLY A 131 0.10 -1.42 7.43
CA GLY A 131 0.08 -1.18 8.87
C GLY A 131 1.43 -0.76 9.46
N LEU A 132 2.55 -1.27 8.92
CA LEU A 132 3.91 -0.84 9.28
C LEU A 132 4.23 0.57 8.77
N THR A 133 3.59 0.98 7.67
CA THR A 133 3.84 2.28 7.03
C THR A 133 3.07 3.42 7.71
N TYR A 134 1.99 3.10 8.45
CA TYR A 134 1.14 4.06 9.15
C TYR A 134 1.16 3.86 10.68
N PRO A 135 2.22 4.29 11.39
CA PRO A 135 2.23 4.21 12.85
C PRO A 135 1.26 5.21 13.52
N PHE A 136 0.78 6.27 12.82
CA PHE A 136 -0.11 7.32 13.37
C PHE A 136 -0.96 8.04 12.31
#